data_AF-A0AA35LW43-F1
#
_entry.id   AF-A0AA35LW43-F1
#
_cell.length_a   1.000
_cell.length_b   1.000
_cell.length_c   1.000
_cell.angle_alpha   90.00
_cell.angle_beta   90.00
_cell.angle_gamma   90.00
#
_symmetry.space_group_name_H-M   'P 1'
#
loop_
_entity.id
_entity.type
_entity.pdbx_description
1 polymer ?
#
loop_
_entity_poly.entity_id
_entity_poly.type
_entity_poly.pdbx_seq_one_letter_code
_entity_poly.pdbx_strand_id
1 'polypeptide(L)'
;MAKVPRNFRLLEELEKGEKGLGAEACSYGLEDSEDLLMSNWNGTILGPPHSVHENRIYSVKMHCGEKYPDEPPTIQFLSQVNLPCVNPRNGIVDPSQLPCLAQWKRDNTMETVLIELRRYMAAPANKKLPQPPEGSTYA
;
A
#
# COMPACT_ATOMS: atom_id res chain seq x y z
N MET A 1 12.61 3.18 -25.71
CA MET A 1 11.47 2.29 -25.46
C MET A 1 10.21 3.13 -25.35
N ALA A 2 9.07 2.65 -25.84
CA ALA A 2 7.81 3.37 -25.72
C ALA A 2 7.36 3.39 -24.25
N LYS A 3 6.86 4.55 -23.79
CA LYS A 3 6.38 4.74 -22.43
C LYS A 3 4.89 4.38 -22.38
N VAL A 4 4.53 3.39 -21.55
CA VAL A 4 3.12 3.01 -21.33
C VAL A 4 2.36 4.19 -20.71
N PRO A 5 1.20 4.61 -21.24
CA PRO A 5 0.41 5.68 -20.62
C PRO A 5 -0.15 5.26 -19.24
N ARG A 6 -0.43 6.25 -18.38
CA ARG A 6 -0.97 6.05 -17.02
C ARG A 6 -2.15 5.08 -16.98
N ASN A 7 -3.17 5.31 -17.81
CA ASN A 7 -4.40 4.51 -17.76
C ASN A 7 -4.15 3.05 -18.14
N PHE A 8 -3.30 2.78 -19.13
CA PHE A 8 -2.92 1.40 -19.47
C PHE A 8 -2.14 0.74 -18.34
N ARG A 9 -1.23 1.47 -17.68
CA ARG A 9 -0.53 0.96 -16.49
C ARG A 9 -1.52 0.59 -15.37
N LEU A 10 -2.50 1.45 -15.11
CA LEU A 10 -3.50 1.20 -14.06
C LEU A 10 -4.43 0.04 -14.42
N LEU A 11 -4.81 -0.12 -15.69
CA LEU A 11 -5.56 -1.29 -16.17
C LEU A 11 -4.76 -2.59 -16.01
N GLU A 12 -3.47 -2.58 -16.36
CA GLU A 12 -2.58 -3.74 -16.13
C GLU A 12 -2.52 -4.13 -14.64
N GLU A 13 -2.41 -3.13 -13.76
CA GLU A 13 -2.43 -3.36 -12.31
C GLU A 13 -3.79 -3.84 -11.81
N LEU A 14 -4.91 -3.33 -12.36
CA LEU A 14 -6.27 -3.78 -12.05
C LEU A 14 -6.46 -5.25 -12.40
N GLU A 15 -6.16 -5.63 -13.64
CA GLU A 15 -6.29 -7.00 -14.12
C GLU A 15 -5.47 -7.98 -13.27
N LYS A 16 -4.27 -7.54 -12.86
CA LYS A 16 -3.40 -8.33 -11.99
C LYS A 16 -4.02 -8.51 -10.60
N GLY A 17 -4.57 -7.44 -10.03
CA GLY A 17 -5.28 -7.47 -8.74
C GLY A 17 -6.51 -8.39 -8.76
N GLU A 18 -7.36 -8.27 -9.78
CA GLU A 18 -8.59 -9.06 -9.95
C GLU A 18 -8.32 -10.56 -10.12
N LYS A 19 -7.24 -10.91 -10.83
CA LYS A 19 -6.84 -12.30 -11.04
C LYS A 19 -6.15 -12.91 -9.80
N GLY A 20 -5.92 -12.12 -8.74
CA GLY A 20 -5.15 -12.55 -7.57
C GLY A 20 -3.70 -12.91 -7.90
N LEU A 21 -3.17 -12.39 -9.02
CA LEU A 21 -1.83 -12.69 -9.50
C LEU A 21 -0.85 -11.76 -8.77
N GLY A 22 -0.58 -12.02 -7.51
CA GLY A 22 0.33 -11.18 -6.73
C GLY A 22 0.88 -11.86 -5.49
N ALA A 23 1.58 -11.12 -4.66
CA ALA A 23 2.04 -11.63 -3.37
C ALA A 23 0.85 -12.11 -2.52
N GLU A 24 0.85 -13.38 -2.09
CA GLU A 24 -0.27 -14.01 -1.36
C GLU A 24 -0.73 -13.24 -0.11
N ALA A 25 0.16 -12.41 0.46
CA ALA A 25 -0.11 -11.64 1.67
C ALA A 25 -0.60 -10.21 1.42
N CYS A 26 -0.75 -9.78 0.16
CA CYS A 26 -1.19 -8.44 -0.20
C CYS A 26 -2.20 -8.49 -1.35
N SER A 27 -3.25 -7.67 -1.29
CA SER A 27 -4.20 -7.51 -2.40
C SER A 27 -4.55 -6.05 -2.59
N TYR A 28 -5.07 -5.69 -3.76
CA TYR A 28 -5.54 -4.35 -4.06
C TYR A 28 -6.57 -4.36 -5.18
N GLY A 29 -7.42 -3.32 -5.21
CA GLY A 29 -8.46 -3.11 -6.21
C GLY A 29 -8.98 -1.68 -6.16
N LEU A 30 -9.83 -1.31 -7.11
CA LEU A 30 -10.43 0.03 -7.13
C LEU A 30 -11.28 0.26 -5.88
N GLU A 31 -11.24 1.50 -5.37
CA GLU A 31 -12.16 1.92 -4.31
C GLU A 31 -13.59 2.05 -4.84
N ASP A 32 -13.72 2.60 -6.05
CA ASP A 32 -14.98 2.74 -6.77
C ASP A 32 -14.82 2.10 -8.16
N SER A 33 -15.64 1.08 -8.44
CA SER A 33 -15.63 0.37 -9.74
C SER A 33 -16.05 1.25 -10.91
N GLU A 34 -16.70 2.39 -10.65
CA GLU A 34 -17.13 3.35 -11.66
C GLU A 34 -16.08 4.46 -11.92
N ASP A 35 -14.96 4.49 -11.16
CA ASP A 35 -13.88 5.46 -11.35
C ASP A 35 -13.09 5.20 -12.64
N LEU A 36 -13.51 5.87 -13.72
CA LEU A 36 -12.85 5.83 -15.02
C LEU A 36 -11.38 6.30 -15.00
N LEU A 37 -11.02 7.15 -14.04
CA LEU A 37 -9.65 7.64 -13.89
C LEU A 37 -8.78 6.66 -13.10
N MET A 38 -9.36 5.66 -12.44
CA MET A 38 -8.68 4.65 -11.63
C MET A 38 -7.70 5.30 -10.64
N SER A 39 -8.16 6.34 -9.95
CA SER A 39 -7.30 7.17 -9.11
C SER A 39 -7.27 6.66 -7.69
N ASN A 40 -8.38 6.13 -7.17
CA ASN A 40 -8.46 5.68 -5.78
C ASN A 40 -8.55 4.15 -5.69
N TRP A 41 -7.70 3.59 -4.83
CA TRP A 41 -7.53 2.16 -4.68
C TRP A 41 -7.57 1.76 -3.21
N ASN A 42 -8.17 0.61 -2.94
CA ASN A 42 -8.07 -0.06 -1.66
C ASN A 42 -7.03 -1.16 -1.73
N GLY A 43 -6.17 -1.24 -0.73
CA GLY A 43 -5.19 -2.30 -0.53
C GLY A 43 -5.42 -3.02 0.79
N THR A 44 -5.02 -4.28 0.85
CA THR A 44 -5.01 -5.10 2.06
C THR A 44 -3.63 -5.70 2.26
N ILE A 45 -3.15 -5.68 3.50
CA ILE A 45 -1.89 -6.32 3.91
C ILE A 45 -2.22 -7.31 5.04
N LEU A 46 -1.88 -8.58 4.82
CA LEU A 46 -1.84 -9.60 5.87
C LEU A 46 -0.54 -9.43 6.66
N GLY A 47 -0.67 -9.19 7.96
CA GLY A 47 0.47 -8.92 8.81
C GLY A 47 1.50 -10.07 8.80
N PRO A 48 2.80 -9.75 8.82
CA PRO A 48 3.85 -10.76 8.73
C PRO A 48 3.85 -11.73 9.93
N PRO A 49 4.16 -13.02 9.71
CA PRO A 49 4.22 -14.01 10.79
C PRO A 49 5.37 -13.68 11.75
N HIS A 50 5.33 -14.28 12.95
CA HIS A 50 6.35 -14.09 13.99
C HIS A 50 6.57 -12.61 14.38
N SER A 51 5.49 -11.83 14.37
CA SER A 51 5.47 -10.42 14.72
C SER A 51 4.19 -10.08 15.48
N VAL A 52 4.17 -8.91 16.10
CA VAL A 52 2.95 -8.29 16.68
C VAL A 52 1.85 -8.00 15.66
N HIS A 53 2.15 -8.14 14.36
CA HIS A 53 1.20 -7.98 13.27
C HIS A 53 0.59 -9.31 12.81
N GLU A 54 1.09 -10.45 13.28
CA GLU A 54 0.61 -11.77 12.88
C GLU A 54 -0.90 -11.92 13.11
N ASN A 55 -1.60 -12.54 12.14
CA ASN A 55 -3.05 -12.70 12.09
C ASN A 55 -3.88 -11.40 11.98
N ARG A 56 -3.26 -10.23 11.80
CA ARG A 56 -3.97 -8.96 11.60
C ARG A 56 -4.10 -8.63 10.12
N ILE A 57 -5.23 -8.02 9.75
CA ILE A 57 -5.50 -7.51 8.41
C ILE A 57 -5.49 -5.98 8.46
N TYR A 58 -4.68 -5.35 7.60
CA TYR A 58 -4.61 -3.90 7.49
C TYR A 58 -5.19 -3.43 6.17
N SER A 59 -6.18 -2.55 6.22
CA SER A 59 -6.71 -1.84 5.06
C SER A 59 -5.94 -0.54 4.84
N VAL A 60 -5.58 -0.27 3.59
CA VAL A 60 -4.92 0.96 3.16
C VAL A 60 -5.66 1.56 1.97
N LYS A 61 -5.68 2.89 1.87
CA LYS A 61 -6.04 3.62 0.66
C LYS A 61 -4.78 4.05 -0.07
N MET A 62 -4.83 3.98 -1.39
CA MET A 62 -3.77 4.46 -2.28
C MET A 62 -4.37 5.39 -3.32
N HIS A 63 -3.75 6.55 -3.52
CA HIS A 63 -4.19 7.50 -4.54
C HIS A 63 -3.12 7.63 -5.63
N CYS A 64 -3.47 7.16 -6.82
CA CYS A 64 -2.68 7.23 -8.03
C CYS A 64 -3.01 8.53 -8.79
N GLY A 65 -2.29 9.61 -8.47
CA GLY A 65 -2.51 10.93 -9.09
C GLY A 65 -2.25 10.96 -10.60
N GLU A 66 -2.46 12.12 -11.24
CA GLU A 66 -2.35 12.31 -12.70
C GLU A 66 -0.98 11.94 -13.28
N LYS A 67 0.08 12.04 -12.47
CA LYS A 67 1.45 11.74 -12.86
C LYS A 67 1.90 10.32 -12.51
N TYR A 68 1.03 9.50 -11.92
CA TYR A 68 1.35 8.08 -11.73
C TYR A 68 1.56 7.40 -13.10
N PRO A 69 2.53 6.49 -13.26
CA PRO A 69 3.52 6.02 -12.29
C PRO A 69 4.87 6.76 -12.36
N ASP A 70 4.97 7.95 -12.97
CA ASP A 70 6.21 8.72 -12.93
C ASP A 70 6.46 9.32 -11.54
N GLU A 71 5.39 9.65 -10.82
CA GLU A 71 5.40 9.98 -9.39
C GLU A 71 4.74 8.85 -8.57
N PRO A 72 5.16 8.61 -7.31
CA PRO A 72 4.59 7.58 -6.47
C PRO A 72 3.12 7.88 -6.11
N PRO A 73 2.33 6.84 -5.78
CA PRO A 73 1.02 7.05 -5.19
C PRO A 73 1.15 7.57 -3.74
N THR A 74 0.14 8.29 -3.26
CA THR A 74 0.04 8.56 -1.81
C THR A 74 -0.63 7.37 -1.11
N ILE A 75 -0.24 7.11 0.13
CA ILE A 75 -0.70 5.94 0.89
C ILE A 75 -1.22 6.40 2.25
N GLN A 76 -2.38 5.88 2.63
CA GLN A 76 -2.98 6.10 3.94
C GLN A 76 -3.49 4.78 4.52
N PHE A 77 -3.06 4.43 5.71
CA PHE A 77 -3.68 3.35 6.47
C PHE A 77 -5.08 3.76 6.91
N LEU A 78 -6.06 2.86 6.72
CA LEU A 78 -7.38 2.97 7.34
C LEU A 78 -7.37 2.26 8.70
N SER A 79 -6.77 1.07 8.76
CA SER A 79 -6.54 0.36 10.01
C SER A 79 -5.45 1.06 10.83
N GLN A 80 -5.70 1.31 12.11
CA GLN A 80 -4.68 1.88 12.99
C GLN A 80 -3.49 0.93 13.11
N VAL A 81 -2.30 1.51 12.97
CA VAL A 81 -1.05 0.77 12.99
C VAL A 81 0.02 1.63 13.64
N ASN A 82 0.80 1.03 14.54
CA ASN A 82 1.98 1.70 15.09
C ASN A 82 3.20 1.31 14.26
N LEU A 83 3.59 2.19 13.33
CA LEU A 83 4.79 2.07 12.50
C LEU A 83 5.46 3.44 12.37
N PRO A 84 6.81 3.53 12.41
CA PRO A 84 7.50 4.82 12.33
C PRO A 84 7.24 5.61 11.05
N CYS A 85 6.94 4.94 9.93
CA CYS A 85 6.62 5.59 8.66
C CYS A 85 5.15 6.03 8.55
N VAL A 86 4.32 5.82 9.57
CA VAL A 86 2.88 6.12 9.52
C VAL A 86 2.56 7.21 10.54
N ASN A 87 1.88 8.27 10.09
CA ASN A 87 1.42 9.31 10.97
C ASN A 87 0.35 8.75 11.92
N PRO A 88 0.56 8.81 13.26
CA PRO A 88 -0.31 8.16 14.23
C PRO A 88 -1.69 8.82 14.39
N ARG A 89 -1.93 9.98 13.76
CA ARG A 89 -3.22 10.68 13.84
C ARG A 89 -4.14 10.38 12.67
N ASN A 90 -3.60 10.24 11.46
CA ASN A 90 -4.39 10.12 10.24
C ASN A 90 -4.01 8.95 9.33
N GLY A 91 -3.00 8.16 9.70
CA GLY A 91 -2.59 6.98 8.94
C GLY A 91 -1.80 7.28 7.67
N ILE A 92 -1.49 8.55 7.36
CA ILE A 92 -0.71 8.90 6.17
C ILE A 92 0.71 8.35 6.29
N VAL A 93 1.17 7.66 5.26
CA VAL A 93 2.55 7.16 5.17
C VAL A 93 3.48 8.29 4.77
N ASP A 94 4.59 8.48 5.50
CA ASP A 94 5.68 9.37 5.12
C ASP A 94 6.53 8.70 4.02
N PRO A 95 6.52 9.23 2.78
CA PRO A 95 7.28 8.65 1.67
C PRO A 95 8.78 8.57 1.93
N SER A 96 9.34 9.48 2.72
CA SER A 96 10.78 9.54 2.99
C SER A 96 11.28 8.37 3.85
N GLN A 97 10.39 7.74 4.62
CA GLN A 97 10.71 6.63 5.52
C GLN A 97 10.63 5.26 4.84
N LEU A 98 10.12 5.19 3.60
CA LEU A 98 9.99 3.95 2.83
C LEU A 98 10.82 4.04 1.54
N PRO A 99 11.90 3.27 1.38
CA PRO A 99 12.81 3.41 0.24
C PRO A 99 12.14 3.33 -1.14
N CYS A 100 11.12 2.48 -1.31
CA CYS A 100 10.43 2.36 -2.60
C CYS A 100 9.63 3.63 -2.98
N LEU A 101 9.23 4.45 -2.00
CA LEU A 101 8.57 5.73 -2.23
C LEU A 101 9.58 6.88 -2.29
N ALA A 102 10.56 6.90 -1.37
CA ALA A 102 11.61 7.94 -1.34
C ALA A 102 12.46 7.96 -2.61
N GLN A 103 12.73 6.79 -3.18
CA GLN A 103 13.48 6.60 -4.42
C GLN A 103 12.57 5.95 -5.47
N TRP A 104 11.38 6.54 -5.65
CA TRP A 104 10.39 6.02 -6.57
C TRP A 104 10.96 5.83 -7.97
N LYS A 105 10.71 4.65 -8.52
CA LYS A 105 11.03 4.30 -9.89
C LYS A 105 9.74 3.94 -10.61
N ARG A 106 9.68 4.29 -11.89
CA ARG A 106 8.49 4.15 -12.73
C ARG A 106 8.04 2.69 -12.97
N ASP A 107 8.91 1.73 -12.66
CA ASP A 107 8.65 0.30 -12.71
C ASP A 107 7.95 -0.22 -11.44
N ASN A 108 8.04 0.51 -10.33
CA ASN A 108 7.29 0.21 -9.10
C ASN A 108 5.77 0.27 -9.37
N THR A 109 5.04 -0.50 -8.59
CA THR A 109 3.59 -0.69 -8.64
C THR A 109 2.97 -0.45 -7.27
N MET A 110 1.64 -0.40 -7.19
CA MET A 110 0.93 -0.48 -5.91
C MET A 110 1.30 -1.74 -5.13
N GLU A 111 1.40 -2.88 -5.84
CA GLU A 111 1.87 -4.15 -5.23
C GLU A 111 3.26 -4.00 -4.59
N THR A 112 4.19 -3.33 -5.28
CA THR A 112 5.54 -3.07 -4.75
C THR A 112 5.46 -2.33 -3.42
N VAL A 113 4.59 -1.31 -3.34
CA VAL A 113 4.40 -0.54 -2.11
C VAL A 113 3.83 -1.40 -0.98
N LEU A 114 2.82 -2.25 -1.26
CA LEU A 114 2.21 -3.12 -0.25
C LEU A 114 3.21 -4.16 0.28
N ILE A 115 3.99 -4.79 -0.61
CA ILE A 115 5.04 -5.74 -0.23
C ILE A 115 6.09 -5.07 0.64
N GLU A 116 6.50 -3.86 0.27
CA GLU A 116 7.52 -3.10 0.99
C GLU A 116 7.05 -2.62 2.36
N LEU A 117 5.79 -2.18 2.49
CA LEU A 117 5.17 -1.91 3.79
C LEU A 117 5.12 -3.15 4.67
N ARG A 118 4.74 -4.30 4.10
CA ARG A 118 4.73 -5.58 4.83
C ARG A 118 6.13 -5.99 5.28
N ARG A 119 7.15 -5.80 4.43
CA ARG A 119 8.55 -6.03 4.77
C ARG A 119 9.02 -5.09 5.87
N TYR A 120 8.59 -3.83 5.83
CA TYR A 120 8.89 -2.83 6.86
C TYR A 120 8.26 -3.22 8.20
N MET A 121 7.03 -3.74 8.23
CA MET A 121 6.41 -4.30 9.45
C MET A 121 7.22 -5.48 10.02
N ALA A 122 7.79 -6.33 9.17
CA ALA A 122 8.58 -7.49 9.57
C ALA A 122 10.01 -7.15 10.04
N ALA A 123 10.46 -5.90 9.83
CA ALA A 123 11.81 -5.49 10.19
C ALA A 123 12.06 -5.66 11.70
N PRO A 124 13.28 -6.02 12.14
CA PRO A 124 13.57 -6.29 13.56
C PRO A 124 13.18 -5.15 14.51
N ALA A 125 13.31 -3.90 14.05
CA ALA A 125 12.94 -2.71 14.82
C ALA A 125 11.41 -2.52 14.97
N ASN A 126 10.62 -3.04 14.03
CA ASN A 126 9.18 -2.77 13.93
C ASN A 126 8.31 -3.95 14.39
N LYS A 127 8.78 -5.19 14.17
CA LYS A 127 8.00 -6.41 14.41
C LYS A 127 7.58 -6.67 15.86
N LYS A 128 8.08 -5.88 16.82
CA LYS A 128 7.77 -5.94 18.26
C LYS A 128 7.10 -4.68 18.81
N LEU A 129 6.79 -3.69 17.95
CA LEU A 129 6.19 -2.44 18.40
C LEU A 129 4.76 -2.69 18.91
N PRO A 130 4.40 -2.22 20.12
CA PRO A 130 3.03 -2.37 20.63
C PRO A 130 2.02 -1.81 19.65
N GLN A 131 0.99 -2.59 19.34
CA GLN A 131 -0.02 -2.21 18.36
C GLN A 131 -1.31 -1.71 19.04
N PRO A 132 -2.07 -0.82 18.39
CA PRO A 132 -3.44 -0.50 18.77
C PRO A 132 -4.33 -1.77 18.78
N PRO A 133 -5.47 -1.77 19.47
CA PRO A 133 -6.44 -2.86 19.41
C PRO A 133 -6.83 -3.19 17.97
N GLU A 134 -6.96 -4.48 17.64
CA GLU A 134 -7.46 -4.91 16.33
C GLU A 134 -8.85 -4.33 16.03
N GLY A 135 -9.11 -4.02 14.75
CA GLY A 135 -10.33 -3.35 14.32
C GLY A 135 -10.35 -1.83 14.53
N SER A 136 -9.35 -1.25 15.19
CA SER A 136 -9.26 0.21 15.32
C SER A 136 -8.96 0.86 13.96
N THR A 137 -9.63 1.97 13.65
CA THR A 137 -9.45 2.73 12.39
C THR A 137 -9.07 4.19 12.66
N TYR A 138 -8.39 4.82 11.70
CA TYR A 138 -8.21 6.28 11.73
C TYR A 138 -9.55 6.97 11.44
N ALA A 139 -9.76 8.13 12.06
CA ALA A 139 -10.97 8.94 11.93
C ALA A 139 -10.84 9.95 10.77
#